data_AF-A0A5E6N202-F1
#
_entry.id   AF-A0A5E6N202-F1
#
_cell.length_a   1.000
_cell.length_b   1.000
_cell.length_c   1.000
_cell.angle_alpha   90.00
_cell.angle_beta   90.00
_cell.angle_gamma   90.00
#
_symmetry.space_group_name_H-M   'P 1'
#
loop_
_entity.id
_entity.type
_entity.pdbx_description
1 polymer ?
#
loop_
_entity_poly.entity_id
_entity_poly.type
_entity_poly.pdbx_seq_one_letter_code
_entity_poly.pdbx_strand_id
1 'polypeptide(L)' 'MQTSSCLKKPLSETIVINEKRKLCKRRAAIEPIIGHLKDFRLSRNLLKGQVGDEINVLMAACAWNLKNGW' A
#
# COMPACT_ATOMS: atom_id res chain seq x y z
N MET A 1 -21.89 -2.11 39.82
CA MET A 1 -21.78 -2.10 38.35
C MET A 1 -20.34 -2.46 37.98
N GLN A 2 -20.06 -3.72 37.65
CA GLN A 2 -18.75 -4.08 37.12
C GLN A 2 -18.73 -3.61 35.66
N THR A 3 -17.97 -2.56 35.38
CA THR A 3 -17.62 -2.24 34.00
C THR A 3 -16.83 -3.41 33.47
N SER A 4 -17.27 -4.01 32.36
CA SER A 4 -16.59 -5.15 31.72
C SER A 4 -15.27 -4.68 31.09
N SER A 5 -14.32 -4.37 31.96
CA SER A 5 -12.94 -4.07 31.66
C SER A 5 -12.29 -5.35 31.13
N CYS A 6 -11.87 -5.30 29.88
CA CYS A 6 -10.70 -6.04 29.39
C CYS A 6 -10.81 -7.57 29.35
N LEU A 7 -11.79 -8.12 28.63
CA LEU A 7 -11.64 -9.49 28.11
C LEU A 7 -10.48 -9.48 27.08
N LYS A 8 -9.30 -9.97 27.51
CA LYS A 8 -8.18 -10.21 26.60
C LYS A 8 -8.68 -11.20 25.55
N LYS A 9 -8.71 -10.74 24.30
CA LYS A 9 -9.13 -11.56 23.15
C LYS A 9 -8.33 -12.87 23.14
N PRO A 10 -8.93 -14.00 22.73
CA PRO A 10 -8.24 -15.28 22.68
C PRO A 10 -6.95 -15.18 21.85
N LEU A 11 -5.93 -15.95 22.23
CA LEU A 11 -4.58 -15.88 21.64
C LEU A 11 -4.62 -15.98 20.10
N SER A 12 -5.46 -16.88 19.56
CA SER A 12 -5.70 -17.03 18.12
C SER A 12 -6.21 -15.75 17.45
N GLU A 13 -7.17 -15.07 18.07
CA GLU A 13 -7.71 -13.80 17.57
C GLU A 13 -6.68 -12.67 17.67
N THR A 14 -5.88 -12.63 18.74
CA THR A 14 -4.81 -11.61 18.88
C THR A 14 -3.72 -11.75 17.82
N ILE A 15 -3.36 -12.98 17.44
CA ILE A 15 -2.38 -13.26 16.37
C ILE A 15 -2.93 -12.73 15.04
N VAL A 16 -4.17 -13.07 14.68
CA VAL A 16 -4.83 -12.60 13.45
C VAL A 16 -4.95 -11.07 13.41
N ILE A 17 -5.30 -10.44 14.54
CA ILE A 17 -5.38 -8.99 14.64
C ILE A 17 -3.99 -8.34 14.45
N ASN A 18 -2.95 -8.92 15.03
CA ASN A 18 -1.57 -8.43 14.88
C ASN A 18 -1.08 -8.57 13.44
N GLU A 19 -1.38 -9.68 12.77
CA GLU A 19 -1.10 -9.88 11.35
C GLU A 19 -1.81 -8.84 10.48
N LYS A 20 -3.12 -8.63 10.70
CA LYS A 20 -3.90 -7.60 10.00
C LYS A 20 -3.32 -6.20 10.23
N ARG A 21 -2.93 -5.85 11.47
CA ARG A 21 -2.25 -4.57 11.75
C ARG A 21 -0.93 -4.42 11.01
N LYS A 22 -0.10 -5.47 10.91
CA LYS A 22 1.15 -5.45 10.13
C LYS A 22 0.87 -5.16 8.65
N LEU A 23 -0.14 -5.81 8.08
CA LEU A 23 -0.55 -5.60 6.69
C LEU A 23 -1.09 -4.17 6.46
N CYS A 24 -1.95 -3.66 7.35
CA CYS A 24 -2.45 -2.29 7.25
C CYS A 24 -1.31 -1.25 7.37
N LYS A 25 -0.33 -1.47 8.25
CA LYS A 25 0.85 -0.58 8.35
C LYS A 25 1.66 -0.54 7.06
N ARG A 26 1.87 -1.70 6.41
CA ARG A 26 2.55 -1.75 5.10
C ARG A 26 1.76 -1.01 4.03
N ARG A 27 0.43 -1.14 3.99
CA ARG A 27 -0.43 -0.43 3.02
C ARG A 27 -0.46 1.08 3.26
N ALA A 28 -0.58 1.52 4.51
CA ALA A 28 -0.59 2.94 4.86
C ALA A 28 0.68 3.69 4.41
N ALA A 29 1.83 2.99 4.33
CA ALA A 29 3.06 3.56 3.79
C ALA A 29 3.04 3.69 2.25
N ILE A 30 2.30 2.81 1.54
CA ILE A 30 2.28 2.71 0.07
C ILE A 30 1.20 3.61 -0.55
N GLU A 31 0.02 3.71 0.07
CA GLU A 31 -1.10 4.51 -0.43
C GLU A 31 -0.77 5.98 -0.79
N PRO A 32 -0.03 6.75 0.04
CA PRO A 32 0.32 8.12 -0.32
C PRO A 32 1.25 8.21 -1.53
N ILE A 33 2.12 7.22 -1.76
CA ILE A 33 3.01 7.15 -2.92
C ILE A 33 2.21 6.86 -4.18
N ILE A 34 1.27 5.92 -4.12
CA ILE A 34 0.38 5.60 -5.24
C ILE A 34 -0.50 6.81 -5.59
N GLY A 35 -1.03 7.52 -4.60
CA GLY A 35 -1.77 8.77 -4.80
C GLY A 35 -0.91 9.82 -5.52
N HIS A 36 0.29 10.08 -5.01
CA HIS A 36 1.22 11.02 -5.63
C HIS A 36 1.63 10.63 -7.06
N LEU A 37 1.82 9.33 -7.31
CA LEU A 37 2.09 8.81 -8.66
C LEU A 37 0.90 9.04 -9.60
N LYS A 38 -0.33 8.85 -9.11
CA LYS A 38 -1.56 9.06 -9.88
C LYS A 38 -1.74 10.53 -10.29
N ASP A 39 -1.39 11.45 -9.40
CA ASP A 39 -1.58 12.88 -9.66
C ASP A 39 -0.55 13.45 -10.66
N PHE A 40 0.71 12.99 -10.62
CA PHE A 40 1.79 13.64 -11.37
C PHE A 40 2.52 12.76 -12.39
N ARG A 41 2.54 11.43 -12.21
CA ARG A 41 3.42 10.53 -12.98
C ARG A 41 2.66 9.53 -13.85
N LEU A 42 1.37 9.32 -13.61
CA LEU A 42 0.49 8.37 -14.33
C LEU A 42 -0.54 9.07 -15.23
N SER A 43 -0.27 10.32 -15.63
CA SER A 43 -1.08 11.00 -16.64
C SER A 43 -1.03 10.27 -17.99
N ARG A 44 -2.05 10.49 -18.83
CA ARG A 44 -2.12 9.88 -20.16
C ARG A 44 -0.90 10.23 -21.01
N ASN A 45 -0.27 9.21 -21.55
CA ASN A 45 0.85 9.28 -22.45
C ASN A 45 0.35 9.66 -23.85
N LEU A 46 0.62 10.91 -24.23
CA LEU A 46 0.19 11.47 -25.52
C LEU A 46 0.97 10.93 -26.73
N LEU A 47 2.08 10.21 -26.49
CA LEU A 47 2.94 9.67 -27.56
C LEU A 47 2.52 8.26 -28.02
N LYS A 48 2.04 7.42 -27.10
CA LYS A 48 1.72 6.00 -27.35
C LYS A 48 0.32 5.58 -26.87
N GLY A 49 -0.47 6.51 -26.34
CA GLY A 49 -1.82 6.23 -25.83
C GLY A 49 -1.80 5.16 -24.72
N GLN A 50 -2.77 4.24 -24.73
CA GLN A 50 -2.95 3.23 -23.68
C GLN A 50 -1.72 2.34 -23.46
N VAL A 51 -1.03 1.92 -24.52
CA VAL A 51 0.20 1.13 -24.40
C VAL A 51 1.30 1.93 -23.69
N GLY A 52 1.35 3.24 -23.94
CA GLY A 52 2.27 4.15 -23.26
C GLY A 52 1.93 4.34 -21.78
N ASP A 53 0.65 4.31 -21.41
CA ASP A 53 0.18 4.40 -20.03
C ASP A 53 0.60 3.17 -19.22
N GLU A 54 0.42 1.97 -19.79
CA GLU A 54 0.83 0.70 -19.17
C GLU A 54 2.33 0.64 -18.90
N ILE A 55 3.15 1.04 -19.89
CA ILE A 55 4.61 1.08 -19.75
C ILE A 55 5.03 2.09 -18.67
N ASN A 56 4.35 3.24 -18.59
CA ASN A 56 4.66 4.26 -17.60
C ASN A 56 4.39 3.78 -16.16
N VAL A 57 3.30 3.04 -15.94
CA VAL A 57 3.01 2.38 -14.64
C VAL A 57 4.12 1.40 -14.27
N LEU A 58 4.51 0.51 -15.21
CA LEU A 58 5.53 -0.51 -14.99
C LEU A 58 6.89 0.11 -14.65
N MET A 59 7.32 1.12 -15.41
CA MET A 59 8.59 1.81 -15.18
C MET A 59 8.62 2.52 -13.83
N ALA A 60 7.51 3.16 -13.44
CA ALA A 60 7.44 3.85 -12.16
C ALA A 60 7.42 2.87 -10.96
N ALA A 61 6.78 1.72 -11.11
CA ALA A 61 6.86 0.63 -10.12
C ALA A 61 8.29 0.03 -10.03
N CYS A 62 8.94 -0.20 -11.17
CA CYS A 62 10.33 -0.66 -11.21
C CYS A 62 11.28 0.33 -10.52
N ALA A 63 11.16 1.63 -10.80
CA ALA A 63 11.98 2.66 -10.17
C ALA A 63 11.80 2.68 -8.64
N TRP A 64 10.57 2.52 -8.15
CA TRP A 64 10.29 2.42 -6.72
C TRP A 64 10.90 1.18 -6.07
N ASN A 65 10.81 0.03 -6.74
CA ASN A 65 11.38 -1.22 -6.25
C ASN A 65 12.92 -1.18 -6.22
N LEU A 66 13.55 -0.61 -7.24
CA LEU A 66 15.01 -0.47 -7.32
C LEU A 66 15.56 0.52 -6.27
N LYS A 67 14.83 1.59 -5.95
CA LYS A 67 15.22 2.56 -4.91
C LYS A 67 15.30 1.96 -3.51
N ASN A 68 14.49 0.94 -3.21
CA ASN A 68 14.46 0.27 -1.90
C ASN A 68 15.28 -1.04 -1.88
N GLY A 69 15.89 -1.42 -3.02
CA GLY A 69 16.59 -2.69 -3.21
C GLY A 69 18.12 -2.62 -3.06
N TRP A 70 18.65 -1.47 -2.63
CA TRP A 70 20.07 -1.24 -2.31
C TRP A 70 20.18 -0.57 -0.95
#